data_AF-A0A3A4RP62-F1
#
_entry.id   AF-A0A3A4RP62-F1
#
_cell.length_a   1.000
_cell.length_b   1.000
_cell.length_c   1.000
_cell.angle_alpha   90.00
_cell.angle_beta   90.00
_cell.angle_gamma   90.00
#
_symmetry.space_group_name_H-M   'P 1'
#
loop_
_entity.id
_entity.type
_entity.pdbx_description
1 polymer ?
#
loop_
_entity_poly.entity_id
_entity_poly.type
_entity_poly.pdbx_seq_one_letter_code
_entity_poly.pdbx_strand_id
1 'polypeptide(L)'
;MNRQIQNVLAGIADEYRGHIADNGRNYVEIDIGKRAEAMGYPEVKERYHQAGVIVPLKDPVPGMKVRIDGRTFVNYAQYDSGIAVPGYIAKDAGMAYKTFIPNDSMILNFA
;
A
#
# COMPACT_ATOMS: atom_id res chain seq x y z
N MET A 1 -14.79 10.57 -6.80
CA MET A 1 -13.99 9.46 -7.32
C MET A 1 -12.80 10.04 -8.07
N ASN A 2 -11.57 9.82 -7.59
CA ASN A 2 -10.37 10.41 -8.17
C ASN A 2 -9.65 9.38 -9.06
N ARG A 3 -9.61 9.61 -10.38
CA ARG A 3 -8.99 8.67 -11.35
C ARG A 3 -7.46 8.63 -11.23
N GLN A 4 -6.82 9.73 -10.82
CA GLN A 4 -5.37 9.77 -10.72
C GLN A 4 -4.86 8.89 -9.58
N ILE A 5 -5.52 8.92 -8.41
CA ILE A 5 -5.16 8.02 -7.31
C ILE A 5 -5.41 6.55 -7.67
N GLN A 6 -6.50 6.25 -8.39
CA GLN A 6 -6.75 4.88 -8.90
C GLN A 6 -5.59 4.40 -9.78
N ASN A 7 -5.13 5.24 -10.71
CA ASN A 7 -4.01 4.90 -11.59
C ASN A 7 -2.70 4.68 -10.80
N VAL A 8 -2.42 5.50 -9.78
CA VAL A 8 -1.25 5.34 -8.91
C VAL A 8 -1.32 3.99 -8.19
N LEU A 9 -2.45 3.68 -7.56
CA LEU A 9 -2.65 2.42 -6.84
C LEU A 9 -2.56 1.21 -7.77
N ALA A 10 -3.15 1.29 -8.96
CA ALA A 10 -3.07 0.26 -9.98
C ALA A 10 -1.63 0.05 -10.48
N GLY A 11 -0.86 1.12 -10.67
CA GLY A 11 0.55 1.05 -11.06
C GLY A 11 1.42 0.36 -10.01
N ILE A 12 1.17 0.63 -8.72
CA ILE A 12 1.84 -0.07 -7.60
C ILE A 12 1.45 -1.55 -7.59
N ALA A 13 0.14 -1.86 -7.69
CA ALA A 13 -0.32 -3.24 -7.73
C ALA A 13 0.29 -4.04 -8.89
N ASP A 14 0.41 -3.44 -10.07
CA ASP A 14 0.98 -4.09 -11.26
C ASP A 14 2.47 -4.39 -11.08
N GLU A 15 3.24 -3.43 -10.56
CA GLU A 15 4.68 -3.61 -10.26
C GLU A 15 4.93 -4.80 -9.32
N TYR A 16 4.06 -5.00 -8.33
CA TYR A 16 4.24 -6.04 -7.31
C TYR A 16 3.41 -7.30 -7.52
N ARG A 17 2.61 -7.40 -8.60
CA ARG A 17 1.62 -8.48 -8.80
C ARG A 17 2.18 -9.89 -8.57
N GLY A 18 3.41 -10.16 -9.00
CA GLY A 18 4.07 -11.46 -8.83
C GLY A 18 4.49 -11.78 -7.38
N HIS A 19 4.63 -10.75 -6.54
CA HIS A 19 5.19 -10.83 -5.21
C HIS A 19 4.15 -10.66 -4.10
N ILE A 20 2.92 -10.25 -4.40
CA ILE A 20 1.88 -10.00 -3.40
C ILE A 20 1.37 -11.30 -2.77
N ALA A 21 1.17 -11.29 -1.45
CA ALA A 21 0.49 -12.36 -0.71
C ALA A 21 -0.56 -11.78 0.25
N ASP A 22 -1.83 -12.17 0.11
CA ASP A 22 -2.95 -11.61 0.90
C ASP A 22 -2.72 -11.63 2.42
N ASN A 23 -2.04 -12.65 2.94
CA ASN A 23 -1.70 -12.81 4.36
C ASN A 23 -0.18 -12.72 4.63
N GLY A 24 0.55 -12.06 3.74
CA GLY A 24 2.01 -11.89 3.84
C GLY A 24 2.42 -11.19 5.14
N ARG A 25 3.35 -11.80 5.87
CA ARG A 25 3.92 -11.19 7.09
C ARG A 25 4.95 -10.11 6.75
N ASN A 26 5.66 -10.29 5.65
CA ASN A 26 6.58 -9.31 5.10
C ASN A 26 5.78 -8.29 4.29
N TYR A 27 6.19 -7.03 4.33
CA TYR A 27 5.65 -6.00 3.46
C TYR A 27 6.70 -4.96 3.12
N VAL A 28 6.42 -4.20 2.06
CA VAL A 28 7.05 -2.92 1.77
C VAL A 28 5.99 -1.82 1.85
N GLU A 29 6.43 -0.62 2.23
CA GLU A 29 5.59 0.57 2.24
C GLU A 29 6.02 1.48 1.09
N ILE A 30 5.07 1.78 0.20
CA ILE A 30 5.29 2.58 -0.99
C ILE A 30 4.66 3.96 -0.81
N ASP A 31 5.49 5.00 -0.86
CA ASP A 31 5.06 6.39 -0.79
C ASP A 31 4.18 6.74 -2.01
N ILE A 32 2.91 7.06 -1.76
CA ILE A 32 1.94 7.42 -2.80
C ILE A 32 2.36 8.70 -3.50
N GLY A 33 2.87 9.69 -2.77
CA GLY A 33 3.23 10.98 -3.33
C GLY A 33 4.40 10.88 -4.31
N LYS A 34 5.44 10.12 -3.96
CA LYS A 34 6.56 9.85 -4.88
C LYS A 34 6.10 9.10 -6.12
N ARG A 35 5.21 8.11 -5.96
CA ARG A 35 4.68 7.38 -7.11
C ARG A 35 3.81 8.27 -8.01
N ALA A 36 2.99 9.14 -7.41
CA ALA A 36 2.19 10.11 -8.12
C ALA A 36 3.04 11.12 -8.90
N GLU A 37 4.15 11.60 -8.31
CA GLU A 37 5.10 12.48 -8.97
C GLU A 37 5.73 11.83 -10.20
N ALA A 38 6.19 10.57 -10.08
CA ALA A 38 6.75 9.81 -11.19
C ALA A 38 5.74 9.59 -12.34
N MET A 39 4.44 9.64 -12.04
CA MET A 39 3.35 9.52 -13.01
C MET A 39 2.81 10.87 -13.52
N GLY A 40 3.38 11.99 -13.08
CA GLY A 40 2.96 13.33 -13.50
C GLY A 40 1.65 13.81 -12.85
N TYR A 41 1.34 13.37 -11.63
CA TYR A 41 0.14 13.74 -10.88
C TYR A 41 0.47 14.61 -9.64
N PRO A 42 0.82 15.91 -9.83
CA PRO A 42 1.24 16.78 -8.74
C PRO A 42 0.16 16.99 -7.67
N GLU A 43 -1.13 17.04 -8.05
CA GLU A 43 -2.22 17.19 -7.09
C GLU A 43 -2.36 15.98 -6.14
N VAL A 44 -2.13 14.77 -6.66
CA VAL A 44 -2.12 13.54 -5.85
C VAL A 44 -0.89 13.52 -4.94
N LYS A 45 0.27 13.96 -5.45
CA LYS A 45 1.48 14.14 -4.63
C LYS A 45 1.18 15.04 -3.43
N GLU A 46 0.72 16.26 -3.67
CA GLU A 46 0.46 17.23 -2.60
C GLU A 46 -0.53 16.69 -1.56
N ARG A 47 -1.60 16.05 -2.03
CA ARG A 47 -2.65 15.51 -1.15
C ARG A 47 -2.20 14.31 -0.31
N TYR A 48 -1.33 13.44 -0.84
CA TYR A 48 -0.97 12.17 -0.22
C TYR A 48 0.53 12.03 0.08
N HIS A 49 1.26 13.14 0.21
CA HIS A 49 2.72 13.18 0.41
C HIS A 49 3.24 12.49 1.69
N GLN A 50 2.35 12.11 2.63
CA GLN A 50 2.69 11.39 3.87
C GLN A 50 2.02 10.02 3.96
N ALA A 51 1.43 9.54 2.87
CA ALA A 51 0.66 8.31 2.88
C ALA A 51 1.39 7.17 2.16
N GLY A 52 1.47 6.03 2.84
CA GLY A 52 2.01 4.79 2.30
C GLY A 52 0.92 3.83 1.81
N VAL A 53 1.25 3.08 0.75
CA VAL A 53 0.58 1.84 0.36
C VAL A 53 1.37 0.69 0.95
N ILE A 54 0.66 -0.19 1.66
CA ILE A 54 1.22 -1.42 2.19
C ILE A 54 1.09 -2.49 1.12
N VAL A 55 2.21 -3.10 0.76
CA VAL A 55 2.25 -4.21 -0.19
C VAL A 55 2.70 -5.46 0.57
N PRO A 56 1.77 -6.33 1.01
CA PRO A 56 2.10 -7.60 1.63
C PRO A 56 2.83 -8.52 0.65
N LEU A 57 3.95 -9.11 1.05
CA LEU A 57 4.85 -9.89 0.21
C LEU A 57 4.85 -11.37 0.54
N LYS A 58 5.03 -12.20 -0.49
CA LYS A 58 5.29 -13.65 -0.40
C LYS A 58 6.61 -13.91 0.34
N ASP A 59 7.66 -13.19 -0.05
CA ASP A 59 9.03 -13.41 0.39
C ASP A 59 9.61 -12.14 1.03
N PRO A 60 10.52 -12.28 2.01
CA PRO A 60 11.26 -11.14 2.55
C PRO A 60 12.17 -10.52 1.49
N VAL A 61 12.41 -9.21 1.58
CA VAL A 61 13.35 -8.49 0.71
C VAL A 61 14.72 -8.41 1.40
N PRO A 62 15.85 -8.50 0.67
CA PRO A 62 17.16 -8.20 1.23
C PRO A 62 17.23 -6.79 1.83
N GLY A 63 18.08 -6.60 2.84
CA GLY A 63 18.21 -5.30 3.53
C GLY A 63 17.64 -5.27 4.94
N MET A 64 17.51 -4.06 5.47
CA MET A 64 17.08 -3.80 6.85
C MET A 64 15.61 -4.22 7.04
N LYS A 65 15.31 -4.80 8.20
CA LYS A 65 13.96 -5.26 8.55
C LYS A 65 13.55 -4.71 9.90
N VAL A 66 12.31 -4.24 9.98
CA VAL A 66 11.72 -3.74 11.23
C VAL A 66 10.44 -4.51 11.52
N ARG A 67 10.33 -5.02 12.75
CA ARG A 67 9.11 -5.68 13.22
C ARG A 67 8.15 -4.63 13.77
N ILE A 68 6.91 -4.65 13.27
CA ILE A 68 5.84 -3.74 13.65
C ILE A 68 4.66 -4.56 14.20
N ASP A 69 3.94 -4.01 15.16
CA ASP A 69 2.68 -4.57 15.66
C ASP A 69 1.58 -4.40 14.60
N GLY A 70 0.90 -5.48 14.20
CA GLY A 70 -0.15 -5.43 13.18
C GLY A 70 -1.30 -4.49 13.53
N ARG A 71 -1.54 -4.24 14.82
CA ARG A 71 -2.61 -3.34 15.28
C ARG A 71 -2.36 -1.88 14.89
N THR A 72 -1.18 -1.53 14.40
CA THR A 72 -0.92 -0.18 13.87
C THR A 72 -1.66 0.11 12.57
N PHE A 73 -2.08 -0.91 11.82
CA PHE A 73 -2.83 -0.76 10.55
C PHE A 73 -4.33 -0.52 10.81
N VAL A 74 -4.64 0.44 11.70
CA VAL A 74 -6.01 0.79 12.07
C VAL A 74 -6.75 1.40 10.88
N ASN A 75 -7.94 0.89 10.58
CA ASN A 75 -8.78 1.36 9.47
C ASN A 75 -8.12 1.27 8.09
N TYR A 76 -7.22 0.31 7.89
CA TYR A 76 -6.70 0.02 6.55
C TYR A 76 -7.72 -0.80 5.75
N ALA A 77 -7.75 -0.52 4.45
CA ALA A 77 -8.57 -1.20 3.47
C ALA A 77 -7.67 -1.95 2.49
N GLN A 78 -8.08 -3.16 2.11
CA GLN A 78 -7.40 -3.99 1.14
C GLN A 78 -8.23 -4.07 -0.15
N TYR A 79 -7.57 -3.87 -1.28
CA TYR A 79 -8.17 -4.05 -2.60
C TYR A 79 -8.00 -5.48 -3.11
N ASP A 80 -8.71 -5.84 -4.17
CA ASP A 80 -8.61 -7.16 -4.80
C ASP A 80 -7.20 -7.48 -5.34
N SER A 81 -6.40 -6.45 -5.61
CA SER A 81 -4.97 -6.60 -5.94
C SER A 81 -4.09 -7.10 -4.79
N GLY A 82 -4.60 -7.10 -3.56
CA GLY A 82 -3.90 -7.48 -2.34
C GLY A 82 -3.16 -6.33 -1.63
N ILE A 83 -2.96 -5.18 -2.28
CA ILE A 83 -2.39 -3.99 -1.62
C ILE A 83 -3.38 -3.43 -0.60
N ALA A 84 -2.84 -2.80 0.45
CA ALA A 84 -3.62 -2.13 1.48
C ALA A 84 -3.26 -0.65 1.64
N VAL A 85 -4.25 0.17 1.97
CA VAL A 85 -4.11 1.63 2.13
C VAL A 85 -4.90 2.12 3.34
N PRO A 86 -4.58 3.29 3.92
CA PRO A 86 -5.46 3.96 4.87
C PRO A 86 -6.87 4.15 4.32
N GLY A 87 -7.89 3.94 5.17
CA GLY A 87 -9.29 3.92 4.74
C GLY A 87 -9.80 5.24 4.13
N TYR A 88 -9.21 6.39 4.46
CA TYR A 88 -9.57 7.66 3.81
C TYR A 88 -9.16 7.68 2.32
N ILE A 89 -8.02 7.06 1.98
CA ILE A 89 -7.56 6.92 0.59
C ILE A 89 -8.48 5.96 -0.16
N ALA A 90 -8.91 4.88 0.51
CA ALA A 90 -9.85 3.94 -0.07
C ALA A 90 -11.19 4.57 -0.44
N LYS A 91 -11.72 5.41 0.45
CA LYS A 91 -12.93 6.20 0.19
C LYS A 91 -12.73 7.19 -0.96
N ASP A 92 -11.60 7.88 -1.01
CA ASP A 92 -11.30 8.86 -2.06
C ASP A 92 -11.16 8.20 -3.45
N ALA A 93 -10.51 7.04 -3.49
CA ALA A 93 -10.33 6.25 -4.70
C ALA A 93 -11.67 5.67 -5.19
N GLY A 94 -12.61 5.36 -4.30
CA GLY A 94 -13.94 4.87 -4.67
C GLY A 94 -13.94 3.50 -5.36
N MET A 95 -12.86 2.73 -5.19
CA MET A 95 -12.78 1.34 -5.64
C MET A 95 -13.41 0.42 -4.58
N ALA A 96 -13.85 -0.78 -4.98
CA ALA A 96 -14.31 -1.79 -4.03
C ALA A 96 -13.14 -2.25 -3.15
N TYR A 97 -13.36 -2.36 -1.85
CA TYR A 97 -12.35 -2.82 -0.90
C TYR A 97 -13.00 -3.60 0.24
N LYS A 98 -12.18 -4.42 0.90
CA LYS A 98 -12.50 -5.07 2.18
C LYS A 98 -11.62 -4.49 3.29
N THR A 99 -11.95 -4.79 4.54
CA THR A 99 -11.06 -4.45 5.67
C THR A 99 -9.74 -5.21 5.53
N PHE A 100 -8.61 -4.53 5.67
CA PHE A 100 -7.31 -5.19 5.73
C PHE A 100 -7.14 -5.87 7.10
N ILE A 101 -6.81 -7.16 7.08
CA ILE A 101 -6.57 -7.95 8.29
C ILE A 101 -5.06 -8.26 8.36
N PRO A 102 -4.28 -7.47 9.11
CA PRO A 102 -2.84 -7.71 9.26
C PRO A 102 -2.57 -8.92 10.16
N ASN A 103 -1.38 -9.52 10.02
CA ASN A 103 -0.85 -10.42 11.04
C ASN A 103 -0.52 -9.61 12.31
N ASP A 104 -0.62 -10.21 13.49
CA ASP A 104 -0.26 -9.57 14.78
C ASP A 104 1.15 -8.97 14.79
N SER A 105 2.06 -9.56 14.03
CA SER A 105 3.42 -9.06 13.87
C SER A 105 3.78 -8.99 12.39
N MET A 106 3.92 -7.78 11.87
CA MET A 106 4.30 -7.49 10.50
C MET A 106 5.79 -7.16 10.40
N ILE A 107 6.41 -7.41 9.24
CA ILE A 107 7.84 -7.15 9.00
C ILE A 107 7.96 -6.18 7.83
N LEU A 108 8.32 -4.93 8.14
CA LEU A 108 8.66 -3.93 7.14
C LEU A 108 10.05 -4.24 6.58
N ASN A 109 10.17 -4.28 5.26
CA ASN A 109 11.42 -4.49 4.56
C ASN A 109 11.84 -3.17 3.90
N PHE A 110 13.09 -2.76 4.12
CA PHE A 110 13.73 -1.64 3.44
C PHE A 110 14.71 -2.19 2.40
N ALA A 111 14.57 -1.73 1.16
CA ALA A 111 15.44 -2.05 0.03
C ALA A 111 16.29 -0.83 -0.35
#